data_AF-A0A150G4C0-F1
#
_entry.id   AF-A0A150G4C0-F1
#
_cell.length_a   1.000
_cell.length_b   1.000
_cell.length_c   1.000
_cell.angle_alpha   90.00
_cell.angle_beta   90.00
_cell.angle_gamma   90.00
#
_symmetry.space_group_name_H-M   'P 1'
#
loop_
_entity.id
_entity.type
_entity.pdbx_description
1 polymer ?
#
loop_
_entity_poly.entity_id
_entity_poly.type
_entity_poly.pdbx_seq_one_letter_code
_entity_poly.pdbx_strand_id
1 'polypeptide(L)'
;MLELLHAQEPPKMHKDKLAETKKTEKAVHEALKAQQAQQREAKSQKHHDEGHQHKAERAYNLELDPEGKHSKRAIKEQRELLKHAEKAATGTMCEHGIQRCKICFPHRSEASKHHEHERAPAKGSAADRGLVEDE
;
A
#
# COMPACT_ATOMS: atom_id res chain seq x y z
N MET A 1 51.47 55.70 -38.40
CA MET A 1 50.31 55.67 -37.49
C MET A 1 49.61 54.34 -37.70
N LEU A 2 49.87 53.35 -36.84
CA LEU A 2 49.21 52.04 -36.87
C LEU A 2 48.41 51.85 -35.58
N GLU A 3 47.10 51.66 -35.81
CA GLU A 3 46.24 50.67 -35.17
C GLU A 3 46.16 50.60 -33.64
N LEU A 4 45.07 51.24 -33.20
CA LEU A 4 44.28 51.06 -31.99
C LEU A 4 44.07 49.58 -31.61
N LEU A 5 44.94 49.03 -30.77
CA LEU A 5 44.73 47.74 -30.10
C LEU A 5 43.75 47.92 -28.92
N HIS A 6 42.44 47.83 -29.20
CA HIS A 6 41.45 47.57 -28.18
C HIS A 6 41.53 46.10 -27.75
N ALA A 7 42.25 45.84 -26.65
CA ALA A 7 42.19 44.57 -25.95
C ALA A 7 40.78 44.40 -25.34
N GLN A 8 39.90 43.72 -26.06
CA GLN A 8 38.57 43.38 -25.58
C GLN A 8 38.70 42.20 -24.60
N GLU A 9 38.52 42.46 -23.30
CA GLU A 9 38.51 41.42 -22.27
C GLU A 9 37.40 40.39 -22.52
N PRO A 10 37.63 39.09 -22.24
CA PRO A 10 36.63 38.05 -22.45
C PRO A 10 35.50 38.15 -21.40
N PRO A 11 34.22 37.93 -21.77
CA PRO A 11 33.10 38.05 -20.86
C PRO A 11 33.06 36.87 -19.87
N LYS A 12 33.72 37.01 -18.72
CA LYS A 12 33.75 36.01 -17.63
C LYS A 12 32.73 36.33 -16.54
N MET A 13 31.44 36.47 -16.84
CA MET A 13 30.43 36.85 -15.82
C MET A 13 29.06 36.16 -15.92
N HIS A 14 28.81 35.32 -16.93
CA HIS A 14 27.47 34.75 -17.17
C HIS A 14 27.21 33.36 -16.55
N LYS A 15 28.25 32.62 -16.15
CA LYS A 15 28.10 31.25 -15.64
C LYS A 15 27.67 31.18 -14.18
N ASP A 16 28.06 32.17 -13.36
CA ASP A 16 27.72 32.19 -11.94
C ASP A 16 26.25 32.48 -11.68
N LYS A 17 25.65 33.40 -12.46
CA LYS A 17 24.22 33.74 -12.33
C LYS A 17 23.31 32.55 -12.62
N LEU A 18 23.66 31.70 -13.58
CA LEU A 18 22.87 30.51 -13.92
C LEU A 18 22.98 29.41 -12.86
N ALA A 19 24.14 29.28 -12.21
CA ALA A 19 24.32 28.33 -11.11
C ALA A 19 23.55 28.78 -9.86
N GLU A 20 23.50 30.10 -9.62
CA GLU A 20 22.77 30.70 -8.52
C GLU A 20 21.25 30.60 -8.71
N THR A 21 20.73 30.88 -9.91
CA THR A 21 19.29 30.72 -10.21
C THR A 21 18.84 29.26 -10.08
N LYS A 22 19.66 28.30 -10.51
CA LYS A 22 19.36 26.87 -10.34
C LYS A 22 19.33 26.45 -8.87
N LYS A 23 20.17 27.05 -8.02
CA LYS A 23 20.13 26.79 -6.57
C LYS A 23 18.85 27.36 -5.94
N THR A 24 18.45 28.57 -6.32
CA THR A 24 17.21 29.17 -5.82
C THR A 24 15.98 28.41 -6.29
N GLU A 25 15.93 27.97 -7.55
CA GLU A 25 14.83 27.16 -8.09
C GLU A 25 14.71 25.81 -7.39
N LYS A 26 15.84 25.13 -7.12
CA LYS A 26 15.85 23.89 -6.34
C LYS A 26 15.36 24.10 -4.92
N ALA A 27 15.82 25.15 -4.25
CA ALA A 27 15.40 25.47 -2.89
C ALA A 27 13.90 25.77 -2.80
N VAL A 28 13.34 26.51 -3.77
CA VAL A 28 11.89 26.78 -3.84
C VAL A 28 11.10 25.50 -4.10
N HIS A 29 11.58 24.65 -5.01
CA HIS A 29 10.91 23.38 -5.30
C HIS A 29 10.93 22.40 -4.11
N GLU A 30 12.05 22.33 -3.38
CA GLU A 30 12.16 21.54 -2.15
C GLU A 30 11.26 22.09 -1.04
N ALA A 31 11.20 23.42 -0.87
CA ALA A 31 10.31 24.07 0.09
C ALA A 31 8.83 23.79 -0.23
N LEU A 32 8.43 23.85 -1.50
CA LEU A 32 7.07 23.51 -1.93
C LEU A 32 6.73 22.04 -1.70
N LYS A 33 7.67 21.12 -1.98
CA LYS A 33 7.48 19.70 -1.68
C LYS A 33 7.32 19.45 -0.19
N ALA A 34 8.14 20.08 0.64
CA ALA A 34 8.06 19.96 2.10
C ALA A 34 6.71 20.49 2.62
N GLN A 35 6.25 21.64 2.12
CA GLN A 35 4.96 22.21 2.50
C GLN A 35 3.78 21.30 2.08
N GLN A 36 3.83 20.72 0.89
CA GLN A 36 2.80 19.77 0.44
C GLN A 36 2.80 18.48 1.26
N ALA A 37 3.98 17.96 1.62
CA ALA A 37 4.09 16.78 2.48
C ALA A 37 3.49 17.04 3.86
N GLN A 38 3.83 18.17 4.50
CA GLN A 38 3.27 18.57 5.79
C GLN A 38 1.75 18.75 5.74
N GLN A 39 1.21 19.35 4.68
CA GLN A 39 -0.24 19.49 4.52
C GLN A 39 -0.94 18.13 4.33
N ARG A 40 -0.33 17.19 3.60
CA ARG A 40 -0.88 15.84 3.42
C ARG A 40 -0.89 15.08 4.74
N GLU A 41 0.20 15.15 5.48
CA GLU A 41 0.33 14.51 6.80
C GLU A 41 -0.68 15.10 7.78
N ALA A 42 -0.80 16.43 7.87
CA ALA A 42 -1.80 17.08 8.69
C ALA A 42 -3.25 16.72 8.30
N LYS A 43 -3.56 16.62 7.00
CA LYS A 43 -4.89 16.17 6.53
C LYS A 43 -5.14 14.69 6.88
N SER A 44 -4.13 13.84 6.73
CA SER A 44 -4.22 12.43 7.09
C SER A 44 -4.47 12.25 8.59
N GLN A 45 -3.78 13.02 9.43
CA GLN A 45 -3.98 13.04 10.88
C GLN A 45 -5.40 13.46 11.23
N LYS A 46 -5.90 14.56 10.64
CA LYS A 46 -7.27 15.04 10.85
C LYS A 46 -8.32 14.00 10.47
N HIS A 47 -8.19 13.37 9.30
CA HIS A 47 -9.12 12.31 8.88
C HIS A 47 -9.10 11.08 9.80
N HIS A 48 -7.92 10.73 10.31
CA HIS A 48 -7.79 9.66 11.28
C HIS A 48 -8.51 10.00 12.59
N ASP A 49 -8.31 11.21 13.11
CA ASP A 49 -8.92 11.67 14.36
C ASP A 49 -10.44 11.85 14.23
N GLU A 50 -10.93 12.45 13.13
CA GLU A 50 -12.35 12.53 12.78
C GLU A 50 -12.99 11.14 12.67
N GLY A 51 -12.26 10.17 12.09
CA GLY A 51 -12.71 8.78 12.00
C GLY A 51 -12.88 8.10 13.36
N HIS A 52 -12.01 8.40 14.33
CA HIS A 52 -12.16 7.91 15.71
C HIS A 52 -13.33 8.56 16.42
N GLN A 53 -13.52 9.87 16.26
CA GLN A 53 -14.64 10.60 16.85
C GLN A 53 -15.98 10.08 16.32
N HIS A 54 -16.12 9.91 15.00
CA HIS A 54 -17.35 9.40 14.41
C HIS A 54 -17.67 7.96 14.84
N LYS A 55 -16.65 7.12 15.08
CA LYS A 55 -16.86 5.77 15.64
C LYS A 55 -17.37 5.84 17.09
N ALA A 56 -16.78 6.71 17.91
CA ALA A 56 -17.18 6.87 19.30
C ALA A 56 -18.60 7.44 19.42
N GLU A 57 -18.92 8.47 18.64
CA GLU A 57 -20.27 9.07 18.57
C GLU A 57 -21.31 8.06 18.09
N ARG A 58 -20.97 7.26 17.08
CA ARG A 58 -21.86 6.21 16.57
C ARG A 58 -22.11 5.12 17.62
N ALA A 59 -21.09 4.71 18.37
CA ALA A 59 -21.24 3.75 19.45
C ALA A 59 -22.16 4.30 20.56
N TYR A 60 -21.95 5.55 20.96
CA TYR A 60 -22.78 6.24 21.95
C TYR A 60 -24.25 6.35 21.49
N ASN A 61 -24.50 6.74 20.24
CA ASN A 61 -25.85 6.83 19.69
C ASN A 61 -26.53 5.45 19.61
N LEU A 62 -25.77 4.38 19.32
CA LEU A 62 -26.29 3.01 19.38
C LEU A 62 -26.65 2.58 20.80
N GLU A 63 -25.94 3.08 21.83
CA GLU A 63 -26.23 2.76 23.23
C GLU A 63 -27.53 3.42 23.72
N LEU A 64 -27.77 4.66 23.30
CA LEU A 64 -28.95 5.47 23.64
C LEU A 64 -30.24 5.01 22.96
N ASP A 65 -30.16 4.42 21.77
CA ASP A 65 -31.33 3.94 21.03
C ASP A 65 -31.51 2.41 21.17
N PRO A 66 -32.38 1.93 22.07
CA PRO A 66 -32.64 0.50 22.22
C PRO A 66 -33.27 -0.14 20.98
N GLU A 67 -33.98 0.61 20.12
CA GLU A 67 -34.52 0.08 18.86
C GLU A 67 -33.46 0.03 17.75
N GLY A 68 -32.55 1.01 17.73
CA GLY A 68 -31.39 1.08 16.84
C GLY A 68 -30.45 -0.13 16.98
N LYS A 69 -30.32 -0.70 18.18
CA LYS A 69 -29.58 -1.94 18.49
C LYS A 69 -30.13 -3.17 17.76
N HIS A 70 -31.42 -3.19 17.41
CA HIS A 70 -32.07 -4.30 16.73
C HIS A 70 -32.13 -4.14 15.21
N SER A 71 -31.64 -3.01 14.68
CA SER A 71 -31.54 -2.85 13.23
C SER A 71 -30.63 -3.93 12.64
N LYS A 72 -30.99 -4.45 11.45
CA LYS A 72 -30.17 -5.44 10.72
C LYS A 72 -28.73 -4.96 10.53
N ARG A 73 -28.53 -3.65 10.42
CA ARG A 73 -27.22 -2.99 10.31
C ARG A 73 -26.44 -3.08 11.63
N ALA A 74 -27.06 -2.79 12.77
CA ALA A 74 -26.41 -2.90 14.10
C ALA A 74 -26.02 -4.35 14.42
N ILE A 75 -26.88 -5.32 14.13
CA ILE A 75 -26.58 -6.75 14.34
C ILE A 75 -25.40 -7.21 13.46
N LYS A 76 -25.37 -6.76 12.19
CA LYS A 76 -24.24 -7.07 11.29
C LYS A 76 -22.93 -6.49 11.82
N GLU A 77 -22.96 -5.24 12.26
CA GLU A 77 -21.79 -4.55 12.82
C GLU A 77 -21.31 -5.19 14.12
N GLN A 78 -22.22 -5.57 15.01
CA GLN A 78 -21.88 -6.30 16.23
C GLN A 78 -21.21 -7.65 15.92
N ARG A 79 -21.70 -8.39 14.92
CA ARG A 79 -21.07 -9.63 14.45
C ARG A 79 -19.68 -9.39 13.87
N GLU A 80 -19.49 -8.31 13.11
CA GLU A 80 -18.18 -7.95 12.56
C GLU A 80 -17.20 -7.55 13.67
N LEU A 81 -17.64 -6.75 14.65
CA LEU A 81 -16.85 -6.38 15.83
C LEU A 81 -16.42 -7.62 16.64
N LEU A 82 -17.34 -8.54 16.91
CA LEU A 82 -17.02 -9.80 17.59
C LEU A 82 -16.01 -10.63 16.77
N LYS A 83 -16.18 -10.74 15.45
CA LYS A 83 -15.23 -11.45 14.58
C LYS A 83 -13.85 -10.78 14.56
N HIS A 84 -13.79 -9.46 14.63
CA HIS A 84 -12.52 -8.73 14.75
C HIS A 84 -11.87 -8.93 16.11
N ALA A 85 -12.64 -8.88 17.19
CA ALA A 85 -12.16 -9.14 18.55
C ALA A 85 -11.64 -10.58 18.69
N GLU A 86 -12.35 -11.57 18.15
CA GLU A 86 -11.90 -12.98 18.09
C GLU A 86 -10.60 -13.12 17.30
N LYS A 87 -10.48 -12.47 16.13
CA LYS A 87 -9.24 -12.46 15.35
C LYS A 87 -8.08 -11.83 16.13
N ALA A 88 -8.33 -10.74 16.84
CA ALA A 88 -7.32 -10.07 17.65
C ALA A 88 -6.89 -10.95 18.83
N ALA A 89 -7.84 -11.58 19.52
CA ALA A 89 -7.59 -12.41 20.69
C ALA A 89 -6.93 -13.76 20.36
N THR A 90 -7.29 -14.38 19.24
CA THR A 90 -6.79 -15.70 18.84
C THR A 90 -5.69 -15.66 17.79
N GLY A 91 -5.41 -14.49 17.23
CA GLY A 91 -4.54 -14.37 16.07
C GLY A 91 -3.08 -14.34 16.45
N THR A 92 -2.42 -15.50 16.30
CA THR A 92 -0.96 -15.58 16.21
C THR A 92 -0.45 -14.78 15.01
N MET A 93 0.54 -13.93 15.23
CA MET A 93 1.24 -13.22 14.17
C MET A 93 2.07 -14.22 13.38
N CYS A 94 1.93 -14.23 12.06
CA CYS A 94 2.85 -15.01 11.23
C CYS A 94 4.17 -14.25 11.02
N GLU A 95 5.19 -14.96 10.53
CA GLU A 95 6.51 -14.38 10.19
C GLU A 95 6.43 -13.28 9.13
N HIS A 96 5.37 -13.24 8.31
CA HIS A 96 5.12 -12.15 7.36
C HIS A 96 4.60 -10.86 8.03
N GLY A 97 4.45 -10.83 9.36
CA GLY A 97 3.91 -9.69 10.10
C GLY A 97 2.40 -9.48 9.95
N ILE A 98 1.69 -10.41 9.33
CA ILE A 98 0.24 -10.36 9.12
C ILE A 98 -0.45 -11.31 10.10
N GLN A 99 -1.51 -10.85 10.77
CA GLN A 99 -2.33 -11.71 11.61
C GLN A 99 -3.12 -12.71 10.74
N ARG A 100 -2.83 -14.01 10.87
CA ARG A 100 -3.45 -15.10 10.09
C ARG A 100 -3.33 -14.91 8.56
N CYS A 101 -2.10 -14.82 8.04
CA CYS A 101 -1.80 -14.90 6.59
C CYS A 101 -2.56 -16.06 5.90
N LYS A 102 -3.05 -15.85 4.68
CA LYS A 102 -3.70 -16.91 3.89
C LYS A 102 -2.76 -18.07 3.53
N ILE A 103 -1.46 -17.81 3.46
CA ILE A 103 -0.43 -18.80 3.12
C ILE A 103 -0.16 -19.72 4.31
N CYS A 104 0.06 -19.14 5.49
CA CYS A 104 0.45 -19.90 6.68
C CYS A 104 -0.77 -20.35 7.53
N PHE A 105 -1.94 -19.75 7.32
CA PHE A 105 -3.22 -20.15 7.93
C PHE A 105 -4.35 -20.19 6.90
N PRO A 106 -4.30 -21.10 5.91
CA PRO A 106 -5.34 -21.23 4.89
C PRO A 106 -6.69 -21.57 5.52
N HIS A 107 -7.77 -21.01 4.97
CA HIS A 107 -9.11 -21.30 5.47
C HIS A 107 -9.46 -22.78 5.22
N ARG A 108 -10.25 -23.42 6.09
CA ARG A 108 -10.64 -24.84 5.92
C ARG A 108 -11.28 -25.14 4.54
N SER A 109 -11.94 -24.15 3.94
CA SER A 109 -12.51 -24.24 2.59
C SER A 109 -11.49 -24.11 1.44
N GLU A 110 -10.30 -23.60 1.72
CA GLU A 110 -9.19 -23.45 0.77
C GLU A 110 -8.20 -24.61 0.90
N ALA A 111 -7.99 -25.15 2.11
CA ALA A 111 -7.13 -26.32 2.34
C ALA A 111 -7.57 -27.56 1.54
N SER A 112 -8.88 -27.73 1.32
CA SER A 112 -9.43 -28.88 0.58
C SER A 112 -9.48 -28.71 -0.95
N LYS A 113 -9.04 -27.56 -1.49
CA LYS A 113 -9.09 -27.26 -2.94
C LYS A 113 -7.80 -27.59 -3.68
N HIS A 114 -6.75 -28.06 -3.00
CA HIS A 114 -5.58 -28.60 -3.65
C HIS A 114 -5.90 -29.98 -4.23
N HIS A 115 -6.60 -30.01 -5.35
CA HIS A 115 -6.59 -31.19 -6.21
C HIS A 115 -5.18 -31.29 -6.78
N GLU A 116 -4.44 -32.32 -6.40
CA GLU A 116 -3.21 -32.66 -7.10
C GLU A 116 -3.60 -32.94 -8.55
N HIS A 117 -3.24 -32.04 -9.45
CA HIS A 117 -3.27 -32.33 -10.87
C HIS A 117 -2.04 -33.19 -11.12
N GLU A 118 -2.23 -34.51 -11.17
CA GLU A 118 -1.23 -35.40 -11.74
C GLU A 118 -0.93 -34.89 -13.15
N ARG A 119 0.26 -34.31 -13.30
CA ARG A 119 0.72 -33.83 -14.58
C ARG A 119 0.97 -35.06 -15.42
N ALA A 120 0.03 -35.36 -16.32
CA ALA A 120 0.20 -36.42 -17.30
C ALA A 120 1.59 -36.26 -17.95
N PRO A 121 2.33 -37.36 -18.16
CA PRO A 121 3.64 -37.29 -18.77
C PRO A 121 3.54 -36.55 -20.10
N ALA A 122 4.50 -35.68 -20.39
CA ALA A 122 4.50 -34.91 -21.62
C ALA A 122 4.40 -35.86 -22.83
N LYS A 123 3.56 -35.53 -23.81
CA LYS A 123 3.48 -36.27 -25.09
C LYS A 123 4.88 -36.43 -25.67
N GLY A 124 5.30 -37.67 -25.89
CA GLY A 124 6.63 -38.03 -26.37
C GLY A 124 7.70 -38.34 -25.32
N SER A 125 7.37 -38.31 -24.02
CA SER A 125 8.27 -38.78 -22.95
C SER A 125 8.55 -40.29 -23.05
N ALA A 126 9.63 -40.78 -22.42
CA ALA A 126 9.97 -42.20 -22.48
C ALA A 126 8.85 -43.13 -21.96
N ALA A 127 8.00 -42.64 -21.04
CA ALA A 127 6.82 -43.35 -20.53
C ALA A 127 5.68 -43.46 -21.56
N ASP A 128 5.61 -42.56 -22.55
CA ASP A 128 4.62 -42.55 -23.64
C ASP A 128 4.98 -43.55 -24.76
N ARG A 129 6.26 -43.93 -24.88
CA ARG A 129 6.77 -44.77 -25.99
C ARG A 129 6.87 -46.25 -25.66
N GLY A 130 6.37 -46.69 -24.51
CA GLY A 130 6.53 -48.04 -23.99
C GLY A 130 5.46 -49.06 -24.39
N LEU A 131 4.51 -48.73 -25.26
CA LEU A 131 3.41 -49.62 -25.67
C LEU A 131 3.36 -49.81 -27.19
N VAL A 132 4.48 -50.21 -27.78
CA VAL A 132 4.46 -50.95 -29.04
C VAL A 132 5.13 -52.27 -28.73
N GLU A 133 4.38 -53.20 -28.16
CA GLU A 133 4.74 -54.60 -28.15
C GLU A 133 4.42 -55.15 -29.55
N ASP A 134 5.47 -55.65 -30.21
CA ASP A 134 5.43 -56.51 -31.39
C ASP A 134 4.45 -57.68 -31.18
N GLU A 135 3.45 -57.81 -32.05
CA GLU A 135 3.03 -59.06 -32.72
C GLU A 135 2.16 -58.75 -33.95
#